data_AF-A0A094BQ98-F1
#
_entry.id   AF-A0A094BQ98-F1
#
_cell.length_a   1.000
_cell.length_b   1.000
_cell.length_c   1.000
_cell.angle_alpha   90.00
_cell.angle_beta   90.00
_cell.angle_gamma   90.00
#
_symmetry.space_group_name_H-M   'P 1'
#
loop_
_entity.id
_entity.type
_entity.pdbx_description
1 polymer ?
#
loop_
_entity_poly.entity_id
_entity_poly.type
_entity_poly.pdbx_seq_one_letter_code
_entity_poly.pdbx_strand_id
1 'polypeptide(L)'
;MATAYNTDVLEPYFQHTDGGGSWHAISQLPLTQPPVSEIVAKVSDLNIWESHWMEFHRNHSDPDVSYEESGYAKYGDLPSYDLEKDEDPPHLLKCCNTERPRHKDDSVLVTPSASGKGFVAVHDYITTVHPWLMRCLMQSIWILG
;
A
#
# COMPACT_ATOMS: atom_id res chain seq x y z
N MET A 1 -18.32 21.48 -4.60
CA MET A 1 -19.32 20.79 -3.74
C MET A 1 -19.34 19.33 -4.15
N ALA A 2 -18.89 18.42 -3.29
CA ALA A 2 -19.03 16.99 -3.53
C ALA A 2 -20.46 16.59 -3.17
N THR A 3 -21.22 16.09 -4.13
CA THR A 3 -22.51 15.46 -3.85
C THR A 3 -22.25 14.22 -3.01
N ALA A 4 -22.76 14.18 -1.78
CA ALA A 4 -22.73 12.97 -0.96
C ALA A 4 -23.37 11.84 -1.76
N TYR A 5 -22.62 10.75 -1.96
CA TYR A 5 -23.11 9.57 -2.64
C TYR A 5 -24.25 8.97 -1.80
N ASN A 6 -25.39 8.70 -2.42
CA ASN A 6 -26.49 8.03 -1.75
C ASN A 6 -26.08 6.56 -1.53
N THR A 7 -25.75 6.22 -0.29
CA THR A 7 -25.33 4.87 0.10
C THR A 7 -26.47 3.86 0.11
N ASP A 8 -27.72 4.31 0.12
CA ASP A 8 -28.91 3.44 0.16
C ASP A 8 -29.11 2.68 -1.17
N VAL A 9 -28.38 3.06 -2.22
CA VAL A 9 -28.37 2.39 -3.53
C VAL A 9 -27.18 1.41 -3.67
N LEU A 10 -26.26 1.35 -2.71
CA LEU A 10 -25.09 0.50 -2.78
C LEU A 10 -25.41 -0.92 -2.29
N GLU A 11 -25.19 -1.90 -3.16
CA GLU A 11 -25.31 -3.31 -2.79
C GLU A 11 -23.99 -3.82 -2.17
N PRO A 12 -24.05 -4.63 -1.09
CA PRO A 12 -22.85 -5.22 -0.49
C PRO A 12 -22.09 -6.11 -1.48
N TYR A 13 -20.76 -6.04 -1.45
CA TYR A 13 -19.91 -6.90 -2.29
C TYR A 13 -20.03 -8.38 -1.94
N PHE A 14 -20.28 -8.70 -0.66
CA PHE A 14 -20.63 -10.02 -0.18
C PHE A 14 -21.93 -9.92 0.62
N GLN A 15 -22.93 -10.72 0.25
CA GLN A 15 -24.22 -10.78 0.92
C GLN A 15 -24.26 -12.03 1.80
N HIS A 16 -24.39 -11.83 3.11
CA HIS A 16 -24.63 -12.91 4.06
C HIS A 16 -26.10 -13.32 4.02
N THR A 17 -26.38 -14.62 4.02
CA THR A 17 -27.73 -15.19 4.10
C THR A 17 -27.74 -16.30 5.14
N ASP A 18 -28.92 -16.65 5.67
CA ASP A 18 -29.05 -17.63 6.77
C ASP A 18 -28.55 -19.05 6.41
N GLY A 19 -28.28 -19.32 5.12
CA GLY A 19 -27.71 -20.56 4.60
C GLY A 19 -26.30 -20.43 3.98
N GLY A 20 -25.62 -19.29 4.13
CA GLY A 20 -24.28 -19.06 3.59
C GLY A 20 -24.03 -17.62 3.16
N GLY A 21 -23.37 -17.42 2.03
CA GLY A 21 -23.23 -16.09 1.44
C GLY A 21 -22.92 -16.15 -0.05
N SER A 22 -23.25 -15.07 -0.75
CA SER A 22 -23.04 -14.92 -2.18
C SER A 22 -22.20 -13.69 -2.48
N TRP A 23 -21.29 -13.84 -3.44
CA TRP A 23 -20.56 -12.69 -3.99
C TRP A 23 -21.43 -11.94 -4.97
N HIS A 24 -21.31 -10.62 -4.97
CA HIS A 24 -21.99 -9.76 -5.94
C HIS A 24 -21.60 -10.14 -7.38
N ALA A 25 -22.51 -9.99 -8.35
CA ALA A 25 -22.31 -10.43 -9.74
C ALA A 25 -21.04 -9.82 -10.39
N ILE A 26 -20.70 -8.58 -10.02
CA ILE A 26 -19.47 -7.89 -10.48
C ILE A 26 -18.20 -8.67 -10.17
N SER A 27 -18.18 -9.46 -9.09
CA SER A 27 -17.01 -10.24 -8.66
C SER A 27 -16.56 -11.23 -9.73
N GLN A 28 -17.48 -11.69 -10.59
CA GLN A 28 -17.25 -12.70 -11.63
C GLN A 28 -17.06 -12.09 -13.02
N LEU A 29 -17.11 -10.77 -13.16
CA LEU A 29 -16.90 -10.08 -14.42
C LEU A 29 -15.39 -9.91 -14.70
N PRO A 30 -14.97 -9.88 -15.98
CA PRO A 30 -13.58 -9.60 -16.32
C PRO A 30 -13.21 -8.20 -15.85
N LEU A 31 -12.01 -8.05 -15.27
CA LEU A 31 -11.53 -6.75 -14.81
C LEU A 31 -11.28 -5.78 -15.98
N THR A 32 -10.88 -6.30 -17.14
CA THR A 32 -10.52 -5.51 -18.32
C THR A 32 -11.40 -5.85 -19.52
N GLN A 33 -11.47 -4.91 -20.47
CA GLN A 33 -12.00 -5.16 -21.81
C GLN A 33 -10.93 -4.81 -22.84
N PRO A 34 -10.43 -5.77 -23.65
CA PRO A 34 -10.75 -7.21 -23.63
C PRO A 34 -10.25 -7.93 -22.35
N PRO A 35 -10.79 -9.11 -22.01
CA PRO A 35 -10.33 -9.91 -20.87
C PRO A 35 -8.88 -10.39 -21.05
N VAL A 36 -8.12 -10.45 -19.95
CA VAL A 36 -6.72 -10.92 -19.92
C VAL A 36 -6.53 -12.06 -18.94
N SER A 37 -5.51 -12.89 -19.18
CA SER A 37 -5.17 -14.05 -18.34
C SER A 37 -4.24 -13.71 -17.17
N GLU A 38 -3.69 -12.49 -17.10
CA GLU A 38 -2.81 -12.04 -16.04
C GLU A 38 -2.78 -10.51 -15.97
N ILE A 39 -2.55 -9.98 -14.77
CA ILE A 39 -2.36 -8.55 -14.53
C ILE A 39 -1.20 -8.37 -13.55
N VAL A 40 -0.25 -7.51 -13.88
CA VAL A 40 0.78 -7.05 -12.94
C VAL A 40 0.35 -5.71 -12.39
N ALA A 41 -0.09 -5.69 -11.14
CA ALA A 41 -0.50 -4.46 -10.46
C ALA A 41 0.72 -3.74 -9.88
N LYS A 42 0.81 -2.43 -10.16
CA LYS A 42 1.82 -1.51 -9.64
C LYS A 42 1.13 -0.28 -9.09
N VAL A 43 1.64 0.27 -7.99
CA VAL A 43 1.10 1.50 -7.39
C VAL A 43 2.21 2.54 -7.32
N SER A 44 2.04 3.61 -8.11
CA SER A 44 3.03 4.69 -8.19
C SER A 44 3.31 5.33 -6.84
N ASP A 45 2.30 5.42 -5.96
CA ASP A 45 2.44 5.99 -4.62
C ASP A 45 3.43 5.19 -3.76
N LEU A 46 3.53 3.88 -3.95
CA LEU A 46 4.52 3.07 -3.24
C LEU A 46 5.95 3.36 -3.70
N ASN A 47 6.14 3.71 -4.98
CA ASN A 47 7.47 4.03 -5.54
C ASN A 47 8.01 5.37 -5.03
N ILE A 48 7.13 6.35 -4.79
CA ILE A 48 7.52 7.70 -4.34
C ILE A 48 7.41 7.87 -2.84
N TRP A 49 6.94 6.84 -2.13
CA TRP A 49 6.64 6.92 -0.71
C TRP A 49 7.86 7.32 0.12
N GLU A 50 9.00 6.69 -0.13
CA GLU A 50 10.24 7.03 0.57
C GLU A 50 10.65 8.49 0.34
N SER A 51 10.59 8.96 -0.90
CA SER A 51 10.93 10.34 -1.23
C SER A 51 10.00 11.34 -0.55
N HIS A 52 8.69 11.12 -0.58
CA HIS A 52 7.71 11.97 0.12
C HIS A 52 7.88 11.92 1.63
N TRP A 53 8.19 10.74 2.18
CA TRP A 53 8.49 10.58 3.59
C TRP A 53 9.74 11.39 3.97
N MET A 54 10.81 11.32 3.18
CA MET A 54 12.03 12.09 3.41
C MET A 54 11.79 13.59 3.29
N GLU A 55 11.04 14.05 2.27
CA GLU A 55 10.71 15.47 2.10
C GLU A 55 9.94 16.03 3.29
N PHE A 56 8.95 15.29 3.80
CA PHE A 56 8.16 15.71 4.94
C PHE A 56 8.95 15.73 6.25
N HIS A 57 9.85 14.76 6.45
CA HIS A 57 10.52 14.58 7.75
C HIS A 57 11.90 15.22 7.85
N ARG A 58 12.56 15.58 6.74
CA ARG A 58 13.91 16.18 6.73
C ARG A 58 14.03 17.46 7.56
N ASN A 59 12.95 18.24 7.67
CA ASN A 59 12.94 19.52 8.37
C ASN A 59 12.52 19.43 9.85
N HIS A 60 12.07 18.25 10.33
CA HIS A 60 11.82 18.02 11.75
C HIS A 60 13.10 17.64 12.51
N SER A 61 14.22 17.56 11.81
CA SER A 61 15.46 16.94 12.28
C SER A 61 16.65 17.92 12.37
N ASP A 62 16.38 19.23 12.43
CA ASP A 62 17.44 20.26 12.44
C ASP A 62 18.42 20.04 13.62
N PRO A 63 19.72 19.80 13.36
CA PRO A 63 20.67 19.24 14.33
C PRO A 63 21.23 20.21 15.39
N ASP A 64 20.57 21.34 15.70
CA ASP A 64 21.16 22.31 16.65
C ASP A 64 21.05 21.91 18.13
N VAL A 65 20.57 20.70 18.45
CA VAL A 65 20.57 20.21 19.84
C VAL A 65 20.76 18.70 19.87
N SER A 66 22.03 18.31 20.01
CA SER A 66 22.55 16.96 20.25
C SER A 66 22.02 15.85 19.34
N TYR A 67 22.94 15.12 18.69
CA TYR A 67 22.71 13.81 18.06
C TYR A 67 22.27 12.71 19.06
N GLU A 68 21.65 13.10 20.16
CA GLU A 68 20.95 12.21 21.06
C GLU A 68 19.62 11.84 20.42
N GLU A 69 19.20 10.62 20.70
CA GLU A 69 17.89 10.07 20.38
C GLU A 69 16.80 11.03 20.89
N SER A 70 16.44 12.04 20.09
CA SER A 70 15.19 12.75 20.30
C SER A 70 14.11 11.68 20.23
N GLY A 71 13.13 11.71 21.14
CA GLY A 71 12.05 10.69 21.14
C GLY A 71 11.25 10.60 19.83
N TYR A 72 11.55 11.47 18.86
CA TYR A 72 10.86 11.62 17.59
C TYR A 72 11.69 11.23 16.37
N ALA A 73 13.03 11.13 16.43
CA ALA A 73 13.87 10.84 15.27
C ALA A 73 15.03 9.90 15.61
N LYS A 74 15.26 8.90 14.74
CA LYS A 74 16.37 7.95 14.87
C LYS A 74 17.23 7.96 13.62
N TYR A 75 18.53 8.13 13.81
CA TYR A 75 19.55 8.05 12.78
C TYR A 75 20.38 6.77 12.90
N GLY A 76 20.94 6.30 11.80
CA GLY A 76 21.84 5.14 11.79
C GLY A 76 22.16 4.63 10.39
N ASP A 77 22.62 3.39 10.32
CA ASP A 77 22.92 2.71 9.05
C ASP A 77 21.63 2.34 8.32
N LEU A 78 21.52 2.80 7.07
CA LEU A 78 20.35 2.54 6.23
C LEU A 78 20.35 1.10 5.71
N PRO A 79 19.29 0.31 6.00
CA PRO A 79 19.17 -1.01 5.44
C PRO A 79 19.08 -0.95 3.91
N SER A 80 19.98 -1.67 3.24
CA SER A 80 20.14 -1.69 1.77
C SER A 80 20.55 -0.34 1.17
N TYR A 81 21.52 0.31 1.80
CA TYR A 81 22.16 1.52 1.29
C TYR A 81 22.60 1.37 -0.18
N ASP A 82 22.24 2.33 -1.01
CA ASP A 82 22.60 2.45 -2.42
C ASP A 82 23.40 3.74 -2.63
N LEU A 83 24.70 3.60 -2.93
CA LEU A 83 25.65 4.70 -3.12
C LEU A 83 25.21 5.72 -4.18
N GLU A 84 24.41 5.32 -5.16
CA GLU A 84 23.96 6.21 -6.24
C GLU A 84 22.68 6.97 -5.90
N LYS A 85 21.90 6.47 -4.93
CA LYS A 85 20.54 6.96 -4.65
C LYS A 85 20.37 7.57 -3.26
N ASP A 86 21.09 7.06 -2.28
CA ASP A 86 20.95 7.46 -0.89
C ASP A 86 21.92 8.58 -0.53
N GLU A 87 21.51 9.46 0.39
CA GLU A 87 22.36 10.53 0.92
C GLU A 87 23.57 10.00 1.71
N ASP A 88 24.55 10.86 1.99
CA ASP A 88 25.67 10.49 2.87
C ASP A 88 25.19 10.24 4.32
N PRO A 89 25.78 9.28 5.05
CA PRO A 89 25.41 8.99 6.43
C PRO A 89 25.67 10.18 7.39
N PRO A 90 24.98 10.24 8.54
CA PRO A 90 24.03 9.25 9.05
C PRO A 90 22.62 9.39 8.45
N HIS A 91 21.94 8.27 8.21
CA HIS A 91 20.64 8.25 7.56
C HIS A 91 19.48 8.34 8.55
N LEU A 92 18.44 9.07 8.19
CA LEU A 92 17.20 9.10 8.97
C LEU A 92 16.43 7.78 8.78
N LEU A 93 16.30 6.99 9.84
CA LEU A 93 15.66 5.67 9.82
C LEU A 93 14.20 5.72 10.29
N LYS A 94 13.89 6.66 11.19
CA LYS A 94 12.57 6.82 11.80
C LYS A 94 12.33 8.28 12.15
N CYS A 95 11.12 8.77 11.94
CA CYS A 95 10.70 10.11 12.36
C CYS A 95 9.19 10.15 12.64
N CYS A 96 8.76 10.97 13.60
CA CYS A 96 7.33 11.13 13.97
C CYS A 96 6.66 9.78 14.26
N ASN A 97 7.39 8.90 14.94
CA ASN A 97 7.08 7.50 15.20
C ASN A 97 7.02 6.58 13.97
N THR A 98 6.96 7.10 12.75
CA THR A 98 6.93 6.29 11.52
C THR A 98 8.33 5.84 11.11
N GLU A 99 8.46 4.60 10.66
CA GLU A 99 9.70 4.08 10.07
C GLU A 99 9.86 4.56 8.62
N ARG A 100 11.10 4.82 8.18
CA ARG A 100 11.40 5.16 6.79
C ARG A 100 10.97 3.99 5.90
N PRO A 101 10.03 4.18 4.97
CA PRO A 101 9.59 3.11 4.09
C PRO A 101 10.71 2.78 3.09
N ARG A 102 11.21 1.54 3.11
CA ARG A 102 12.22 1.02 2.19
C ARG A 102 11.64 -0.07 1.30
N HIS A 103 12.11 -0.14 0.05
CA HIS A 103 11.80 -1.19 -0.94
C HIS A 103 10.30 -1.45 -1.11
N LYS A 104 9.55 -0.35 -1.25
CA LYS A 104 8.10 -0.40 -1.46
C LYS A 104 7.72 -0.47 -2.93
N ASP A 105 8.69 -0.40 -3.83
CA ASP A 105 8.57 -0.47 -5.30
C ASP A 105 8.19 -1.87 -5.83
N ASP A 106 7.46 -2.62 -5.03
CA ASP A 106 7.02 -3.97 -5.35
C ASP A 106 5.81 -3.97 -6.30
N SER A 107 5.58 -5.11 -6.94
CA SER A 107 4.43 -5.33 -7.80
C SER A 107 3.82 -6.69 -7.48
N VAL A 108 2.50 -6.81 -7.65
CA VAL A 108 1.82 -8.08 -7.40
C VAL A 108 1.24 -8.63 -8.70
N LEU A 109 1.57 -9.89 -8.98
CA LEU A 109 0.97 -10.64 -10.08
C LEU A 109 -0.41 -11.15 -9.64
N VAL A 110 -1.42 -10.85 -10.44
CA VAL A 110 -2.79 -11.32 -10.30
C VAL A 110 -3.07 -12.31 -11.41
N THR A 111 -3.40 -13.54 -11.01
CA THR A 111 -3.82 -14.61 -11.94
C THR A 111 -5.27 -15.01 -11.66
N PRO A 112 -5.99 -15.54 -12.65
CA PRO A 112 -7.34 -16.06 -12.48
C PRO A 112 -7.38 -17.15 -11.41
N SER A 113 -8.47 -17.22 -10.64
CA SER A 113 -8.72 -18.38 -9.77
C SER A 113 -8.71 -19.68 -10.58
N ALA A 114 -8.19 -20.76 -9.99
CA ALA A 114 -8.10 -22.08 -10.64
C ALA A 114 -9.48 -22.65 -11.03
N SER A 115 -10.54 -22.24 -10.34
CA SER A 115 -11.93 -22.59 -10.66
C SER A 115 -12.62 -21.56 -11.59
N GLY A 116 -11.88 -20.56 -12.05
CA GLY A 116 -12.39 -19.41 -12.80
C GLY A 116 -12.57 -19.66 -14.29
N LYS A 117 -12.92 -18.59 -15.01
CA LYS A 117 -13.28 -18.60 -16.44
C LYS A 117 -12.08 -18.39 -17.39
N GLY A 118 -10.85 -18.52 -16.89
CA GLY A 118 -9.61 -18.33 -17.67
C GLY A 118 -9.20 -16.88 -17.89
N PHE A 119 -9.83 -15.92 -17.21
CA PHE A 119 -9.45 -14.50 -17.21
C PHE A 119 -9.47 -13.94 -15.79
N VAL A 120 -8.75 -12.85 -15.56
CA VAL A 120 -8.70 -12.18 -14.25
C VAL A 120 -10.04 -11.51 -13.97
N ALA A 121 -10.76 -12.00 -12.97
CA ALA A 121 -12.02 -11.41 -12.54
C ALA A 121 -11.77 -10.27 -11.54
N VAL A 122 -12.79 -9.43 -11.34
CA VAL A 122 -12.77 -8.37 -10.32
C VAL A 122 -12.43 -8.94 -8.94
N HIS A 123 -12.95 -10.13 -8.61
CA HIS A 123 -12.66 -10.79 -7.34
C HIS A 123 -11.19 -11.17 -7.18
N ASP A 124 -10.58 -11.76 -8.21
CA ASP A 124 -9.18 -12.17 -8.19
C ASP A 124 -8.28 -10.95 -7.94
N TYR A 125 -8.57 -9.83 -8.61
CA TYR A 125 -7.82 -8.59 -8.43
C TYR A 125 -7.97 -8.03 -7.02
N ILE A 126 -9.21 -7.84 -6.53
CA ILE A 126 -9.43 -7.24 -5.21
C ILE A 126 -8.82 -8.09 -4.10
N THR A 127 -9.02 -9.41 -4.14
CA THR A 127 -8.53 -10.32 -3.09
C THR A 127 -7.03 -10.53 -3.13
N THR A 128 -6.37 -10.24 -4.26
CA THR A 128 -4.90 -10.27 -4.36
C THR A 128 -4.28 -8.92 -3.99
N VAL A 129 -4.79 -7.83 -4.56
CA VAL A 129 -4.20 -6.49 -4.45
C VAL A 129 -4.50 -5.86 -3.09
N HIS A 130 -5.70 -6.01 -2.54
CA HIS A 130 -6.05 -5.36 -1.27
C HIS A 130 -5.18 -5.87 -0.11
N PRO A 131 -5.03 -7.19 0.14
CA PRO A 131 -4.12 -7.67 1.19
C PRO A 131 -2.65 -7.35 0.91
N TRP A 132 -2.22 -7.32 -0.36
CA TRP A 132 -0.87 -6.90 -0.73
C TRP A 132 -0.62 -5.44 -0.32
N LEU A 133 -1.51 -4.52 -0.69
CA LEU A 133 -1.44 -3.12 -0.26
C LEU A 133 -1.48 -2.98 1.26
N MET A 134 -2.35 -3.73 1.95
CA MET A 134 -2.39 -3.72 3.41
C MET A 134 -1.06 -4.18 4.02
N ARG A 135 -0.36 -5.16 3.45
CA ARG A 135 0.99 -5.56 3.92
C ARG A 135 2.04 -4.48 3.63
N CYS A 136 1.97 -3.82 2.47
CA CYS A 136 2.86 -2.71 2.16
C CYS A 136 2.67 -1.55 3.15
N LEU A 137 1.41 -1.25 3.52
CA LEU A 137 0.98 -0.16 4.40
C LEU A 137 0.99 -0.48 5.90
N MET A 138 0.89 -1.74 6.33
CA MET A 138 0.84 -2.13 7.75
C MET A 138 2.17 -1.95 8.49
N GLN A 139 3.26 -1.64 7.80
CA GLN A 139 4.46 -1.09 8.45
C GLN A 139 4.28 0.39 8.87
N SER A 140 3.11 0.99 8.61
CA SER A 140 2.83 2.42 8.83
C SER A 140 1.56 2.70 9.64
N ILE A 141 0.68 1.71 9.84
CA ILE A 141 -0.66 1.91 10.44
C ILE A 141 -0.71 1.69 11.97
N TRP A 142 0.40 1.36 12.63
CA TRP A 142 0.41 1.18 14.10
C TRP A 142 0.60 2.47 14.92
N ILE A 143 0.32 3.67 14.38
CA ILE A 143 0.65 4.94 15.08
C ILE A 143 -0.40 6.05 14.94
N LEU A 144 -1.66 5.67 14.77
CA LEU A 144 -2.76 6.60 15.03
C LEU A 144 -3.83 5.86 15.86
N GLY A 145 -3.46 5.62 17.12
CA GLY A 145 -4.38 5.39 18.22
C GLY A 145 -4.22 6.53 19.22
#